data_AF-A0A9N9X2C5-F1
#
_entry.id   AF-A0A9N9X2C5-F1
#
_cell.length_a   1.000
_cell.length_b   1.000
_cell.length_c   1.000
_cell.angle_alpha   90.00
_cell.angle_beta   90.00
_cell.angle_gamma   90.00
#
_symmetry.space_group_name_H-M   'P 1'
#
loop_
_entity.id
_entity.type
_entity.pdbx_description
1 polymer ?
#
loop_
_entity_poly.entity_id
_entity_poly.type
_entity_poly.pdbx_seq_one_letter_code
_entity_poly.pdbx_strand_id
1 'polypeptide(L)' 'MLSLWWNFIKYKNPTPANVTTPQNINWPAVDTNDIKYFDIDETSSVSSNPRNYESVKGVLLGRLRSPYLVF' A
#
# COMPACT_ATOMS: atom_id res chain seq x y z
N MET A 1 6.52 -10.32 -10.69
CA MET A 1 7.08 -9.86 -9.39
C MET A 1 8.49 -9.28 -9.51
N LEU A 2 9.50 -10.00 -10.01
CA LEU A 2 10.90 -9.53 -10.04
C LEU A 2 11.07 -8.17 -10.76
N SER A 3 10.35 -7.94 -11.85
CA SER A 3 10.36 -6.68 -12.59
C SER A 3 9.91 -5.47 -11.76
N LEU A 4 8.92 -5.63 -10.87
CA LEU A 4 8.45 -4.55 -9.98
C LEU A 4 9.56 -4.12 -9.02
N TRP A 5 10.24 -5.09 -8.39
CA TRP A 5 11.37 -4.82 -7.49
C TRP A 5 12.56 -4.20 -8.21
N TRP A 6 12.89 -4.71 -9.39
CA TRP A 6 13.93 -4.14 -10.24
C TRP A 6 13.64 -2.69 -10.62
N ASN A 7 12.41 -2.40 -11.06
CA ASN A 7 11.98 -1.05 -11.39
C ASN A 7 12.02 -0.12 -10.18
N PHE A 8 11.59 -0.61 -9.02
CA PHE A 8 11.67 0.17 -7.78
C PHE A 8 13.12 0.56 -7.44
N ILE A 9 14.06 -0.38 -7.53
CA ILE A 9 15.48 -0.11 -7.28
C ILE A 9 16.02 0.91 -8.27
N LYS A 10 15.70 0.77 -9.56
CA LYS A 10 16.25 1.62 -10.63
C LYS A 10 15.61 3.01 -10.70
N TYR A 11 14.30 3.11 -10.53
CA TYR A 11 13.53 4.32 -10.81
C TYR A 11 12.82 4.90 -9.59
N LYS A 12 12.90 4.25 -8.42
CA LYS A 12 12.09 4.57 -7.22
C LYS A 12 10.57 4.50 -7.48
N ASN A 13 10.18 3.82 -8.55
CA ASN A 13 8.80 3.60 -8.96
C ASN A 13 8.69 2.17 -9.51
N PRO A 14 7.86 1.28 -8.92
CA PRO A 14 7.69 -0.09 -9.40
C PRO A 14 7.03 -0.18 -10.79
N THR A 15 6.20 0.81 -11.14
CA THR A 15 5.43 0.89 -12.40
C THR A 15 5.68 2.24 -13.09
N PRO A 16 6.90 2.51 -13.59
CA PRO A 16 7.20 3.75 -14.29
C PRO A 16 6.50 3.78 -15.65
N ALA A 17 5.95 4.94 -16.04
CA ALA A 17 5.10 5.09 -17.23
C ALA A 17 5.76 4.65 -18.55
N ASN A 18 7.10 4.66 -18.61
CA ASN A 18 7.89 4.34 -19.80
C ASN A 18 8.33 2.87 -19.88
N VAL A 19 7.87 2.00 -18.96
CA VAL A 19 8.24 0.58 -18.93
C VAL A 19 6.97 -0.25 -18.98
N THR A 20 6.85 -1.11 -19.98
CA THR A 20 5.75 -2.06 -20.09
C THR A 20 5.81 -3.03 -18.90
N THR A 21 4.87 -2.90 -17.96
CA THR A 21 4.70 -3.87 -16.89
C THR A 21 3.94 -5.08 -17.44
N PRO A 22 4.23 -6.32 -16.96
CA PRO A 22 3.65 -7.54 -17.51
C PRO A 22 2.11 -7.58 -17.57
N GLN A 23 1.43 -6.71 -16.82
CA GLN A 23 -0.03 -6.64 -16.71
C GLN A 23 -0.58 -5.23 -17.00
N ASN A 24 0.25 -4.32 -17.52
CA ASN A 24 -0.12 -2.90 -17.75
C ASN A 24 -0.75 -2.22 -16.52
N ILE A 25 -0.31 -2.63 -15.32
CA ILE A 25 -0.83 -2.13 -14.05
C ILE A 25 -0.06 -0.87 -13.67
N ASN A 26 -0.80 0.15 -13.23
CA ASN A 26 -0.27 1.35 -12.60
C ASN A 26 -0.45 1.25 -11.08
N TRP A 27 0.66 1.20 -10.33
CA TRP A 27 0.65 1.21 -8.87
C TRP A 27 0.88 2.65 -8.37
N PRO A 28 -0.18 3.35 -7.92
CA PRO A 28 -0.06 4.73 -7.48
C PRO A 28 0.72 4.85 -6.17
N ALA A 29 1.30 6.04 -5.95
CA ALA A 29 1.85 6.40 -4.65
C ALA A 29 0.75 6.39 -3.57
N VAL A 30 1.14 6.10 -2.33
CA VAL A 30 0.24 6.09 -1.19
C VAL A 30 -0.30 7.50 -0.94
N ASP A 31 -1.63 7.62 -0.82
CA ASP A 31 -2.31 8.82 -0.35
C ASP A 31 -2.86 8.61 1.06
N THR A 32 -2.98 9.70 1.83
CA THR A 32 -3.45 9.64 3.22
C THR A 32 -4.94 9.35 3.35
N ASN A 33 -5.75 9.68 2.34
CA ASN A 33 -7.19 9.46 2.35
C ASN A 33 -7.58 8.12 1.71
N ASP A 34 -6.78 7.65 0.76
CA ASP A 34 -7.00 6.39 0.05
C ASP A 34 -5.70 5.58 -0.05
N ILE A 35 -5.49 4.72 0.95
CA ILE A 35 -4.34 3.82 0.98
C ILE A 35 -4.58 2.69 -0.01
N LYS A 36 -4.02 2.86 -1.21
CA LYS A 36 -3.97 1.82 -2.24
C LYS A 36 -2.75 0.93 -2.05
N TYR A 37 -2.94 -0.36 -2.28
CA TYR A 37 -1.88 -1.35 -2.24
C TYR A 37 -1.94 -2.27 -3.45
N PHE A 38 -0.80 -2.83 -3.80
CA PHE A 38 -0.72 -3.85 -4.84
C PHE A 38 -0.99 -5.21 -4.22
N ASP A 39 -2.06 -5.86 -4.65
CA ASP A 39 -2.46 -7.19 -4.21
C ASP A 39 -1.74 -8.25 -5.05
N ILE A 40 -0.96 -9.09 -4.39
CA ILE A 40 -0.09 -10.07 -5.02
C ILE A 40 -0.81 -11.41 -4.95
N ASP A 41 -1.70 -11.60 -5.91
CA ASP A 41 -2.46 -12.83 -6.10
C ASP A 41 -2.44 -13.24 -7.59
N GLU A 42 -3.15 -14.32 -7.95
CA GLU A 42 -3.19 -14.88 -9.31
C GLU A 42 -3.49 -13.83 -10.38
N THR A 43 -4.37 -12.88 -10.08
CA THR A 43 -4.78 -11.82 -11.02
C THR A 43 -3.98 -10.54 -10.90
N SER A 44 -3.22 -10.35 -9.81
CA SER A 44 -2.45 -9.15 -9.46
C SER A 44 -3.19 -7.84 -9.72
N SER A 45 -3.70 -7.18 -8.69
CA SER A 45 -4.54 -5.98 -8.86
C SER A 45 -4.16 -4.85 -7.89
N VAL A 46 -4.66 -3.64 -8.14
CA VAL A 46 -4.55 -2.54 -7.16
C VAL A 46 -5.84 -2.49 -6.37
N SER A 47 -5.73 -2.66 -5.06
CA SER A 47 -6.86 -2.63 -4.12
C SER A 47 -6.70 -1.48 -3.13
N SER A 48 -7.73 -1.24 -2.32
CA SER A 48 -7.81 -0.15 -1.33
C SER A 48 -8.13 -0.71 0.06
N ASN A 49 -7.89 0.09 1.10
CA ASN A 49 -8.21 -0.24 2.49
C ASN A 49 -7.58 -1.57 2.96
N PRO A 50 -6.24 -1.64 3.02
CA PRO A 50 -5.53 -2.86 3.39
C PRO A 50 -6.01 -3.38 4.75
N ARG A 51 -6.23 -4.69 4.85
CA ARG A 51 -6.65 -5.39 6.08
C ARG A 51 -7.93 -4.84 6.72
N ASN A 52 -8.77 -4.18 5.92
CA ASN A 52 -10.03 -3.58 6.39
C ASN A 52 -9.80 -2.60 7.56
N TYR A 53 -8.75 -1.77 7.46
CA TYR A 53 -8.35 -0.81 8.50
C TYR A 53 -9.53 0.01 9.04
N GLU A 54 -10.40 0.52 8.16
CA GLU A 54 -11.55 1.32 8.57
C GLU A 54 -12.48 0.57 9.54
N SER A 55 -12.62 -0.76 9.41
CA SER A 55 -13.43 -1.58 10.32
C SER A 55 -12.82 -1.73 11.72
N VAL A 56 -11.49 -1.71 11.84
CA VAL A 56 -10.77 -1.94 13.11
C VAL A 56 -10.19 -0.67 13.72
N LYS A 57 -10.25 0.46 12.99
CA LYS A 57 -9.73 1.77 13.38
C LYS A 57 -10.19 2.20 14.77
N GLY A 58 -11.48 2.05 15.08
CA GLY A 58 -12.02 2.39 16.39
C GLY A 58 -11.40 1.57 17.53
N VAL A 59 -11.21 0.27 17.32
CA VAL A 59 -10.59 -0.64 18.30
C VAL A 59 -9.12 -0.28 18.52
N LEU A 60 -8.38 -0.04 17.42
CA LEU A 60 -6.97 0.32 17.47
C LEU A 60 -6.76 1.67 18.17
N LEU A 61 -7.48 2.72 17.77
CA LEU A 61 -7.37 4.04 18.38
C LEU A 61 -7.78 4.04 19.85
N GLY A 62 -8.75 3.21 20.24
CA GLY A 62 -9.12 3.02 21.64
C GLY A 62 -8.00 2.42 22.49
N ARG A 63 -7.21 1.50 21.92
CA ARG A 63 -6.07 0.85 22.60
C ARG A 63 -4.77 1.66 22.53
N LEU A 64 -4.64 2.52 21.53
CA LEU A 64 -3.48 3.40 21.33
C LEU A 64 -3.52 4.66 22.19
N ARG A 65 -4.59 4.91 22.95
CA ARG A 65 -4.60 5.99 23.95
C ARG A 65 -3.44 5.76 24.93
N SER A 66 -2.52 6.73 24.96
CA SER A 66 -1.23 6.72 25.67
C SER A 66 -1.31 6.18 27.10
N PRO A 67 -0.25 5.49 27.60
CA PRO A 67 -0.11 5.26 29.04
C PRO A 67 -0.18 6.61 29.75
N TYR A 68 -0.92 6.66 30.86
CA TYR A 68 -1.06 7.83 31.72
C TYR A 68 0.33 8.46 31.96
N LEU A 69 0.49 9.74 31.60
CA LEU A 69 1.64 10.53 32.06
C LEU A 69 1.52 10.62 33.59
N VAL A 70 2.32 9.82 34.31
CA VAL A 70 2.48 9.95 35.75
C VAL A 70 3.49 11.08 35.95
N PHE A 71 2.99 12.24 36.37
CA PHE A 71 3.79 13.40 36.78
C PHE A 71 4.44 13.14 38.14
#